data_AF-A0A5K1E9K7-F1
#
_entry.id   AF-A0A5K1E9K7-F1
#
_cell.length_a   1.000
_cell.length_b   1.000
_cell.length_c   1.000
_cell.angle_alpha   90.00
_cell.angle_beta   90.00
_cell.angle_gamma   90.00
#
_symmetry.space_group_name_H-M   'P 1'
#
loop_
_entity.id
_entity.type
_entity.pdbx_description
1 polymer ?
#
loop_
_entity_poly.entity_id
_entity_poly.type
_entity_poly.pdbx_seq_one_letter_code
_entity_poly.pdbx_strand_id
1 'polypeptide(L)' 'YCDCFAAGVYCIDSCTCKECLNKPECKDMVISARQQIESRNPLAFAPRVVHWVVETTGNGSG' A
#
# COMPACT_ATOMS: atom_id res chain seq x y z
N TYR A 1 7.74 3.61 -7.48
CA TYR A 1 6.78 3.03 -6.51
C TYR A 1 5.99 4.18 -5.90
N CYS A 2 4.71 3.98 -5.59
CA CYS A 2 3.83 5.01 -5.06
C CYS A 2 3.03 4.44 -3.87
N ASP A 3 3.32 4.92 -2.65
CA ASP A 3 2.67 4.44 -1.43
C ASP A 3 1.19 4.76 -1.41
N CYS A 4 0.80 5.94 -1.90
CA CYS A 4 -0.60 6.33 -2.03
C CYS A 4 -1.37 5.34 -2.91
N PHE A 5 -0.83 5.03 -4.09
CA PHE A 5 -1.43 4.08 -5.02
C PHE A 5 -1.53 2.68 -4.40
N ALA A 6 -0.48 2.23 -3.70
CA ALA A 6 -0.51 0.95 -2.98
C ALA A 6 -1.58 0.91 -1.88
N ALA A 7 -1.73 2.01 -1.13
CA ALA A 7 -2.72 2.19 -0.07
C ALA A 7 -4.15 2.44 -0.58
N GLY A 8 -4.35 2.57 -1.90
CA GLY A 8 -5.68 2.81 -2.48
C GLY A 8 -6.18 4.25 -2.34
N VAL A 9 -5.28 5.21 -2.13
CA VAL A 9 -5.59 6.65 -2.03
C VAL A 9 -4.95 7.42 -3.17
N TYR A 10 -5.56 8.53 -3.59
CA TYR A 10 -4.94 9.41 -4.59
C TYR A 10 -3.76 10.17 -3.98
N CYS A 11 -2.80 10.51 -4.83
CA CYS A 11 -1.74 11.44 -4.46
C CYS A 11 -2.31 12.85 -4.29
N ILE A 12 -1.78 13.56 -3.30
CA ILE A 12 -2.00 15.00 -3.10
C ILE A 12 -0.82 15.80 -3.64
N ASP A 13 -0.91 17.12 -3.65
CA ASP A 13 0.12 17.99 -4.22
C ASP A 13 1.47 17.94 -3.48
N SER A 14 1.49 17.48 -2.23
CA SER A 14 2.73 17.26 -1.48
C SER A 14 3.45 15.95 -1.81
N CYS A 15 2.91 15.10 -2.69
CA CYS A 15 3.57 13.87 -3.12
C CYS A 15 4.75 14.17 -4.06
N THR A 16 5.87 13.46 -3.88
CA THR A 16 7.09 13.64 -4.70
C THR A 16 7.13 12.74 -5.94
N CYS A 17 5.97 12.25 -6.39
CA CYS A 17 5.86 11.35 -7.54
C CYS A 17 6.21 12.10 -8.84
N LYS A 18 7.10 11.52 -9.65
CA LYS A 18 7.36 12.01 -11.02
C LYS A 18 6.23 11.53 -11.94
N GLU A 19 5.70 12.43 -12.78
CA GLU A 19 4.64 12.14 -13.76
C GLU A 19 3.44 11.40 -13.14
N CYS A 20 2.94 11.93 -12.01
CA CYS A 20 1.95 11.25 -11.20
C CYS A 20 0.58 11.15 -11.89
N LEU A 21 0.20 9.93 -12.28
CA LEU A 21 -1.14 9.60 -12.77
C LEU A 21 -2.08 9.07 -11.68
N ASN A 22 -1.60 8.89 -10.43
CA ASN A 22 -2.47 8.52 -9.30
C ASN A 22 -3.26 9.73 -8.79
N LYS A 23 -4.12 10.29 -9.63
CA LYS A 23 -4.91 11.50 -9.35
C LYS A 23 -6.38 11.29 -9.74
N PRO A 24 -7.32 12.05 -9.15
CA PRO A 24 -8.75 11.94 -9.48
C PRO A 24 -9.05 12.18 -10.96
N GLU A 25 -8.29 13.06 -11.63
CA GLU A 25 -8.48 13.39 -13.05
C GLU A 25 -8.11 12.21 -13.97
N CYS A 26 -7.31 11.26 -13.48
CA CYS A 26 -6.89 10.06 -14.19
C CYS A 26 -7.56 8.79 -13.65
N LYS A 27 -8.74 8.90 -13.03
CA LYS A 27 -9.43 7.81 -12.32
C LYS A 27 -9.51 6.49 -13.11
N ASP A 28 -9.86 6.54 -14.39
CA ASP A 28 -10.01 5.32 -15.20
C ASP A 28 -8.67 4.61 -15.41
N MET A 29 -7.58 5.37 -15.60
CA MET A 29 -6.23 4.81 -15.69
C MET A 29 -5.79 4.18 -14.37
N VAL A 30 -6.10 4.83 -13.23
CA VAL A 30 -5.80 4.30 -11.89
C VAL A 30 -6.52 2.98 -11.65
N ILE A 31 -7.83 2.91 -11.95
CA ILE A 31 -8.63 1.69 -11.78
C ILE A 31 -8.08 0.57 -12.66
N SER A 32 -7.84 0.85 -13.94
CA SER A 32 -7.29 -0.14 -14.88
C SER A 32 -5.92 -0.66 -14.42
N ALA A 33 -5.02 0.23 -13.98
CA ALA A 33 -3.71 -0.17 -13.47
C ALA A 33 -3.81 -1.05 -12.21
N ARG A 34 -4.73 -0.72 -11.28
CA ARG A 34 -4.96 -1.55 -10.09
C ARG A 34 -5.46 -2.95 -10.45
N GLN A 35 -6.46 -3.04 -11.33
CA GLN A 35 -6.99 -4.32 -11.80
C GLN A 35 -5.92 -5.18 -12.50
N GLN A 36 -5.06 -4.56 -13.31
CA GLN A 36 -3.95 -5.27 -13.96
C GLN A 36 -2.92 -5.79 -12.96
N ILE A 37 -2.65 -5.05 -11.88
CA ILE A 37 -1.72 -5.50 -10.83
C ILE A 37 -2.34 -6.62 -9.99
N GLU A 38 -3.61 -6.49 -9.57
CA GLU A 38 -4.34 -7.52 -8.81
C GLU A 38 -4.53 -8.82 -9.60
N SER A 39 -4.81 -8.73 -10.90
CA SER A 39 -4.94 -9.92 -11.74
C SER A 39 -3.63 -10.71 -11.89
N ARG A 40 -2.47 -10.04 -11.79
CA ARG A 40 -1.16 -10.68 -11.79
C ARG A 40 -0.78 -11.22 -10.41
N ASN A 41 -1.18 -10.53 -9.35
CA ASN A 41 -0.94 -10.94 -7.97
C ASN A 41 -2.12 -10.47 -7.09
N PRO A 42 -3.02 -11.38 -6.67
CA PRO A 42 -4.17 -11.03 -5.83
C PRO A 42 -3.78 -10.43 -4.47
N LEU A 43 -2.54 -10.66 -4.00
CA LEU A 43 -2.02 -10.11 -2.75
C LEU A 43 -1.18 -8.84 -2.94
N ALA A 44 -1.16 -8.25 -4.14
CA ALA A 44 -0.32 -7.10 -4.46
C ALA A 44 -0.59 -5.86 -3.59
N PHE A 45 -1.82 -5.71 -3.10
CA PHE A 45 -2.24 -4.62 -2.23
C PHE A 45 -2.69 -5.12 -0.85
N ALA A 46 -2.45 -6.39 -0.52
CA ALA A 46 -2.76 -6.90 0.81
C ALA A 46 -1.89 -6.18 1.87
N PRO A 47 -2.42 -5.90 3.07
CA PRO A 47 -1.62 -5.36 4.16
C PRO A 47 -0.41 -6.25 4.43
N ARG A 48 0.78 -5.67 4.51
CA ARG A 48 1.97 -6.40 4.96
C ARG A 48 1.81 -6.64 6.46
N VAL A 49 1.37 -7.83 6.85
CA VAL A 49 1.28 -8.23 8.26
C VAL A 49 2.68 -8.19 8.86
N VAL A 50 2.97 -7.16 9.67
CA VAL A 50 4.11 -7.17 10.58
C VAL A 50 3.70 -7.99 11.80
N HIS A 51 3.97 -9.30 11.76
CA HIS A 51 3.85 -10.14 12.93
C HIS A 51 5.05 -9.87 13.84
N TRP A 52 4.97 -8.80 14.65
CA TRP A 52 5.79 -8.74 15.85
C TRP A 52 4.99 -9.39 16.97
N VAL A 53 5.04 -10.71 17.04
CA VAL A 53 4.68 -11.41 18.27
C VAL A 53 5.77 -11.08 19.28
N VAL A 54 5.47 -10.15 20.20
CA VAL A 54 6.12 -10.12 21.50
C VAL A 54 5.61 -11.33 22.26
N GLU A 55 6.20 -12.49 22.01
CA GLU A 55 6.23 -13.55 23.00
C GLU A 55 7.44 -13.29 23.88
N THR A 56 7.21 -12.66 25.04
CA THR A 56 8.06 -12.86 26.22
C THR A 56 7.17 -12.86 27.46
N THR A 57 6.51 -13.99 27.69
CA THR A 57 6.28 -14.47 29.05
C THR A 57 7.63 -14.77 29.69
N GLY A 58 7.93 -14.12 30.80
CA GLY A 58 9.15 -14.38 31.57
C GLY A 58 9.09 -13.70 32.94
N ASN A 59 8.47 -14.38 33.91
CA ASN A 59 8.60 -14.07 35.33
C ASN A 59 10.09 -13.96 35.72
N GLY A 60 10.48 -12.84 36.32
CA GLY A 60 11.77 -12.69 36.99
C GLY A 60 11.55 -12.30 38.44
N SER A 61 11.52 -13.30 39.31
CA SER A 61 11.75 -13.11 40.75
C SER A 61 13.23 -12.78 40.96
N GLY A 62 13.50 -11.73 41.73
CA GLY A 62 14.82 -11.33 42.20
C GLY A 62 14.69 -10.20 43.20
#